data_AF-A0A9W7E6T3-F1
#
_entry.id   AF-A0A9W7E6T3-F1
#
_cell.length_a   1.000
_cell.length_b   1.000
_cell.length_c   1.000
_cell.angle_alpha   90.00
_cell.angle_beta   90.00
_cell.angle_gamma   90.00
#
_symmetry.space_group_name_H-M   'P 1'
#
loop_
_entity.id
_entity.type
_entity.pdbx_description
1 polymer ?
#
loop_
_entity_poly.entity_id
_entity_poly.type
_entity_poly.pdbx_seq_one_letter_code
_entity_poly.pdbx_strand_id
1 'polypeptide(L)'
;MKLSPSALPLLLLINTATAAPVADLVTSALPGFPDHRDKFDVYSGFLNVTSPTLKEETGYDQLMIHYQFDTSMNDPTSDPVSIWHTGGPGGSSMYGLYGELGYFQISSSGLLANDDYSFNKVSNMLYLESPAGSFLTPTAEGMSSGFSYCMIDGKRQDVCNWNDMSQAAA
;
A
#
# COMPACT_ATOMS: atom_id res chain seq x y z
N MET A 1 20.17 51.65 -31.54
CA MET A 1 19.75 50.32 -32.01
C MET A 1 19.28 49.53 -30.81
N LYS A 2 17.99 49.14 -30.76
CA LYS A 2 17.35 48.44 -29.62
C LYS A 2 17.63 46.93 -29.74
N LEU A 3 18.11 46.30 -28.67
CA LEU A 3 18.27 44.85 -28.57
C LEU A 3 16.91 44.19 -28.30
N SER A 4 16.60 43.16 -29.07
CA SER A 4 15.40 42.31 -28.96
C SER A 4 15.49 41.40 -27.72
N PRO A 5 14.40 41.19 -26.95
CA PRO A 5 14.41 40.25 -25.85
C PRO A 5 14.35 38.81 -26.40
N SER A 6 15.41 38.05 -26.14
CA SER A 6 15.48 36.62 -26.41
C SER A 6 14.46 35.88 -25.56
N ALA A 7 13.43 35.29 -26.19
CA ALA A 7 12.49 34.39 -25.54
C ALA A 7 13.22 33.10 -25.15
N LEU A 8 13.38 32.88 -23.85
CA LEU A 8 13.90 31.63 -23.29
C LEU A 8 12.77 30.59 -23.33
N PRO A 9 12.93 29.41 -23.97
CA PRO A 9 11.87 28.41 -24.00
C PRO A 9 11.73 27.81 -22.59
N LEU A 10 10.53 27.97 -22.00
CA LEU A 10 10.15 27.30 -20.76
C LEU A 10 9.96 25.81 -21.06
N LEU A 11 10.96 25.01 -20.72
CA LEU A 11 10.89 23.56 -20.86
C LEU A 11 9.94 23.02 -19.77
N LEU A 12 8.71 22.69 -20.16
CA LEU A 12 7.74 22.05 -19.27
C LEU A 12 8.19 20.60 -19.07
N LEU A 13 8.78 20.30 -17.90
CA LEU A 13 9.02 18.92 -17.47
C LEU A 13 7.68 18.27 -17.17
N ILE A 14 7.17 17.48 -18.12
CA ILE A 14 6.01 16.62 -17.88
C ILE A 14 6.53 15.44 -17.04
N ASN A 15 6.36 15.53 -15.73
CA ASN A 15 6.54 14.38 -14.86
C ASN A 15 5.36 13.43 -15.09
N THR A 16 5.59 12.39 -15.88
CA THR A 16 4.66 11.26 -15.97
C THR A 16 4.75 10.48 -14.65
N ALA A 17 3.78 10.68 -13.76
CA ALA A 17 3.59 9.82 -12.60
C ALA A 17 2.89 8.54 -13.08
N THR A 18 3.53 7.39 -12.88
CA THR A 18 2.90 6.09 -13.07
C THR A 18 2.25 5.67 -11.75
N ALA A 19 0.94 5.43 -11.76
CA ALA A 19 0.17 5.06 -10.57
C ALA A 19 0.48 3.65 -10.05
N ALA A 20 1.02 2.78 -10.91
CA ALA A 20 1.42 1.41 -10.58
C ALA A 20 2.92 1.21 -10.90
N PRO A 21 3.82 1.27 -9.89
CA PRO A 21 5.25 1.16 -10.12
C PRO A 21 5.62 -0.22 -10.68
N VAL A 22 6.23 -0.28 -11.86
CA VAL A 22 6.65 -1.55 -12.48
C VAL A 22 7.62 -2.34 -11.58
N ALA A 23 8.39 -1.66 -10.73
CA ALA A 23 9.29 -2.28 -9.76
C ALA A 23 8.53 -3.10 -8.69
N ASP A 24 7.27 -2.77 -8.43
CA ASP A 24 6.42 -3.42 -7.43
C ASP A 24 5.53 -4.51 -8.05
N LEU A 25 5.58 -4.71 -9.37
CA LEU A 25 4.78 -5.74 -10.06
C LEU A 25 5.18 -7.14 -9.58
N VAL A 26 4.20 -7.91 -9.12
CA VAL A 26 4.37 -9.30 -8.73
C VAL A 26 4.40 -10.17 -9.99
N THR A 27 5.60 -10.57 -10.40
CA THR A 27 5.81 -11.27 -11.68
C THR A 27 5.59 -12.78 -11.62
N SER A 28 5.55 -13.36 -10.42
CA SER A 28 5.31 -14.79 -10.19
C SER A 28 3.94 -15.04 -9.56
N ALA A 29 3.36 -16.22 -9.78
CA ALA A 29 2.18 -16.63 -9.02
C ALA A 29 2.46 -16.57 -7.50
N LEU A 30 1.46 -16.15 -6.73
CA LEU A 30 1.57 -16.15 -5.27
C LEU A 30 1.69 -17.60 -4.77
N PRO A 31 2.68 -17.90 -3.91
CA PRO A 31 2.91 -19.27 -3.46
C PRO A 31 1.66 -19.92 -2.88
N GLY A 32 1.25 -21.06 -3.47
CA GLY A 32 0.13 -21.87 -3.01
C GLY A 32 -1.26 -21.40 -3.46
N PHE A 33 -1.39 -20.20 -4.03
CA PHE A 33 -2.64 -19.75 -4.65
C PHE A 33 -2.74 -20.20 -6.12
N PRO A 34 -3.96 -20.27 -6.69
CA PRO A 34 -4.15 -20.38 -8.13
C PRO A 34 -3.44 -19.24 -8.88
N ASP A 35 -2.93 -19.54 -10.08
CA ASP A 35 -2.38 -18.49 -10.95
C ASP A 35 -3.50 -17.51 -11.33
N HIS A 36 -3.17 -16.22 -11.29
CA HIS A 36 -4.10 -15.10 -11.48
C HIS A 36 -3.63 -14.17 -12.60
N ARG A 37 -2.42 -14.37 -13.13
CA ARG A 37 -1.74 -13.43 -14.03
C ARG A 37 -2.38 -13.35 -15.42
N ASP A 38 -3.31 -14.24 -15.73
CA ASP A 38 -4.18 -14.17 -16.91
C ASP A 38 -5.45 -13.34 -16.68
N LYS A 39 -5.75 -12.95 -15.43
CA LYS A 39 -6.95 -12.22 -15.03
C LYS A 39 -6.69 -10.78 -14.62
N PHE A 40 -5.64 -10.53 -13.85
CA PHE A 40 -5.30 -9.20 -13.34
C PHE A 40 -3.84 -9.13 -12.87
N ASP A 41 -3.33 -7.91 -12.75
CA ASP A 41 -2.00 -7.63 -12.21
C ASP A 41 -2.08 -7.37 -10.70
N VAL A 42 -1.04 -7.78 -9.98
CA VAL A 42 -0.83 -7.48 -8.56
C VAL A 42 0.44 -6.67 -8.40
N TYR A 43 0.36 -5.57 -7.69
CA TYR A 43 1.51 -4.76 -7.29
C TYR A 43 1.63 -4.79 -5.77
N SER A 44 2.83 -4.96 -5.24
CA SER A 44 3.07 -4.92 -3.81
C SER A 44 4.40 -4.26 -3.48
N GLY A 45 4.34 -3.28 -2.57
CA GLY A 45 5.49 -2.45 -2.24
C GLY A 45 5.25 -1.60 -0.99
N PHE A 46 6.01 -0.51 -0.88
CA PHE A 46 5.95 0.39 0.25
C PHE A 46 5.80 1.85 -0.19
N LEU A 47 4.90 2.58 0.47
CA LEU A 47 4.74 4.02 0.32
C LEU A 47 5.42 4.73 1.49
N ASN A 48 6.22 5.75 1.17
CA ASN A 48 6.79 6.64 2.18
C ASN A 48 5.78 7.74 2.52
N VAL A 49 5.27 7.71 3.75
CA VAL A 49 4.29 8.69 4.27
C VAL A 49 4.92 9.64 5.28
N THR A 50 6.23 9.85 5.20
CA THR A 50 6.97 10.73 6.11
C THR A 50 6.57 12.19 5.90
N SER A 51 5.97 12.80 6.93
CA SER A 51 5.75 14.25 7.00
C SER A 51 7.07 15.02 7.21
N PRO A 52 7.23 16.24 6.68
CA PRO A 52 8.40 17.09 6.93
C PRO A 52 8.65 17.40 8.42
N THR A 53 7.61 17.42 9.25
CA THR A 53 7.70 17.68 10.69
C THR A 53 7.73 16.41 11.54
N LEU A 54 7.72 15.23 10.90
CA LEU A 54 7.57 13.92 11.57
C LEU A 54 8.54 13.76 12.74
N LYS A 55 9.83 13.99 12.51
CA LYS A 55 10.86 13.73 13.53
C LYS A 55 10.72 14.64 14.76
N GLU A 56 10.29 15.88 14.56
CA GLU A 56 10.07 16.85 15.64
C GLU A 56 8.84 16.47 16.48
N GLU A 57 7.81 15.94 15.83
CA GLU A 57 6.52 15.62 16.48
C GLU A 57 6.49 14.22 17.11
N THR A 58 7.21 13.26 16.54
CA THR A 58 7.08 11.82 16.89
C THR A 58 8.40 11.13 17.25
N GLY A 59 9.55 11.70 16.85
CA GLY A 59 10.86 11.05 16.97
C GLY A 59 11.18 10.02 15.88
N TYR A 60 10.27 9.75 14.94
CA TYR A 60 10.53 8.88 13.79
C TYR A 60 11.25 9.62 12.66
N ASP A 61 12.20 8.95 12.01
CA ASP A 61 12.84 9.47 10.80
C ASP A 61 11.97 9.23 9.56
N GLN A 62 11.34 8.07 9.49
CA GLN A 62 10.54 7.66 8.34
C GLN A 62 9.38 6.77 8.74
N LEU A 63 8.28 6.88 7.99
CA LEU A 63 7.12 6.01 8.05
C LEU A 63 6.90 5.36 6.69
N MET A 64 6.91 4.04 6.66
CA MET A 64 6.74 3.25 5.44
C MET A 64 5.52 2.35 5.62
N ILE A 65 4.50 2.57 4.80
CA ILE A 65 3.30 1.72 4.80
C ILE A 65 3.36 0.72 3.65
N HIS A 66 3.07 -0.54 3.93
CA HIS A 66 2.91 -1.56 2.91
C HIS A 66 1.59 -1.36 2.16
N TYR A 67 1.61 -1.70 0.88
CA TYR A 67 0.40 -1.81 0.09
C TYR A 67 0.40 -3.08 -0.77
N GLN A 68 -0.80 -3.55 -1.07
CA GLN A 68 -1.05 -4.41 -2.21
C GLN A 68 -2.13 -3.77 -3.08
N PHE A 69 -1.91 -3.75 -4.39
CA PHE A 69 -2.82 -3.21 -5.38
C PHE A 69 -3.16 -4.28 -6.40
N ASP A 70 -4.42 -4.70 -6.40
CA ASP A 70 -4.96 -5.69 -7.33
C ASP A 70 -5.76 -4.94 -8.38
N THR A 71 -5.32 -4.99 -9.65
CA THR A 71 -6.02 -4.29 -10.73
C THR A 71 -7.40 -4.90 -10.98
N SER A 72 -8.30 -4.12 -11.57
CA SER A 72 -9.62 -4.63 -11.96
C SER A 72 -9.49 -5.77 -12.98
N MET A 73 -10.28 -6.83 -12.80
CA MET A 73 -10.44 -7.92 -13.76
C MET A 73 -11.34 -7.56 -14.95
N ASN A 74 -12.07 -6.44 -14.89
CA ASN A 74 -12.96 -6.00 -15.97
C ASN A 74 -12.24 -5.04 -16.93
N ASP A 75 -12.04 -3.78 -16.52
CA ASP A 75 -11.21 -2.83 -17.27
C ASP A 75 -10.40 -1.97 -16.30
N PRO A 76 -9.14 -2.33 -16.01
CA PRO A 76 -8.33 -1.62 -15.02
C PRO A 76 -8.02 -0.16 -15.41
N THR A 77 -8.20 0.21 -16.68
CA THR A 77 -7.95 1.57 -17.16
C THR A 77 -9.13 2.51 -16.97
N SER A 78 -10.36 1.98 -16.88
CA SER A 78 -11.59 2.77 -16.76
C SER A 78 -12.36 2.54 -15.46
N ASP A 79 -12.18 1.39 -14.82
CA ASP A 79 -12.79 1.08 -13.53
C ASP A 79 -12.23 1.95 -12.40
N PRO A 80 -13.05 2.25 -11.37
CA PRO A 80 -12.63 3.12 -10.27
C PRO A 80 -11.46 2.53 -9.48
N VAL A 81 -10.76 3.37 -8.73
CA VAL A 81 -9.85 2.92 -7.67
C VAL A 81 -10.60 2.95 -6.34
N SER A 82 -10.59 1.84 -5.62
CA SER A 82 -11.16 1.73 -4.28
C SER A 82 -10.07 1.42 -3.26
N ILE A 83 -10.04 2.17 -2.18
CA ILE A 83 -9.08 1.98 -1.10
C ILE A 83 -9.76 1.21 0.03
N TRP A 84 -9.10 0.17 0.52
CA TRP A 84 -9.53 -0.58 1.69
C TRP A 84 -8.60 -0.35 2.88
N HIS A 85 -9.22 -0.17 4.05
CA HIS A 85 -8.54 -0.07 5.33
C HIS A 85 -9.23 -0.95 6.37
N THR A 86 -8.50 -1.87 6.97
CA THR A 86 -8.97 -2.58 8.16
C THR A 86 -8.88 -1.66 9.38
N GLY A 87 -9.88 -1.76 10.26
CA GLY A 87 -9.94 -0.96 11.49
C GLY A 87 -9.01 -1.47 12.59
N GLY A 88 -9.40 -1.28 13.86
CA GLY A 88 -8.61 -1.72 15.01
C GLY A 88 -8.77 -0.77 16.19
N PRO A 89 -7.83 0.17 16.39
CA PRO A 89 -6.93 0.83 15.42
C PRO A 89 -5.68 0.02 15.01
N GLY A 90 -5.20 0.20 13.78
CA GLY A 90 -3.94 -0.35 13.26
C GLY A 90 -3.94 -1.81 12.81
N GLY A 91 -5.11 -2.40 12.62
CA GLY A 91 -5.21 -3.74 12.03
C GLY A 91 -4.75 -3.76 10.58
N SER A 92 -4.06 -4.83 10.20
CA SER A 92 -3.57 -5.02 8.83
C SER A 92 -4.73 -5.18 7.83
N SER A 93 -4.69 -4.40 6.75
CA SER A 93 -5.60 -4.55 5.60
C SER A 93 -5.38 -5.84 4.81
N MET A 94 -4.31 -6.59 5.10
CA MET A 94 -4.12 -7.93 4.54
C MET A 94 -5.19 -8.90 5.05
N TYR A 95 -5.81 -8.65 6.22
CA TYR A 95 -7.00 -9.40 6.62
C TYR A 95 -8.17 -9.16 5.68
N GLY A 96 -8.45 -7.91 5.32
CA GLY A 96 -9.53 -7.58 4.39
C GLY A 96 -9.28 -8.19 3.01
N LEU A 97 -8.04 -8.10 2.53
CA LEU A 97 -7.62 -8.73 1.27
C LEU A 97 -7.82 -10.25 1.31
N TYR A 98 -7.19 -10.95 2.25
CA TYR A 98 -7.11 -12.42 2.23
C TYR A 98 -8.27 -13.13 2.93
N GLY A 99 -9.12 -12.42 3.65
CA GLY A 99 -10.20 -12.98 4.47
C GLY A 99 -11.60 -12.46 4.16
N GLU A 100 -11.74 -11.34 3.45
CA GLU A 100 -13.04 -10.68 3.26
C GLU A 100 -13.38 -10.46 1.78
N LEU A 101 -12.64 -9.58 1.09
CA LEU A 101 -13.08 -9.00 -0.19
C LEU A 101 -12.10 -9.18 -1.36
N GLY A 102 -10.91 -9.73 -1.13
CA GLY A 102 -9.94 -9.99 -2.19
C GLY A 102 -10.23 -11.24 -3.01
N TYR A 103 -9.47 -11.37 -4.10
CA TYR A 103 -9.47 -12.55 -4.96
C TYR A 103 -8.81 -13.74 -4.26
N PHE A 104 -7.70 -13.52 -3.56
CA PHE A 104 -7.02 -14.56 -2.81
C PHE A 104 -7.71 -14.77 -1.47
N GLN A 105 -8.13 -15.99 -1.15
CA GLN A 105 -8.73 -16.33 0.14
C GLN A 105 -7.93 -17.38 0.90
N ILE A 106 -7.62 -17.07 2.16
CA ILE A 106 -7.05 -18.01 3.13
C ILE A 106 -8.20 -18.58 3.96
N SER A 107 -8.39 -19.89 3.91
CA SER A 107 -9.42 -20.57 4.70
C SER A 107 -8.92 -21.88 5.29
N SER A 108 -9.74 -22.50 6.15
CA SER A 108 -9.44 -23.82 6.70
C SER A 108 -9.38 -24.94 5.64
N SER A 109 -9.96 -24.72 4.46
CA SER A 109 -9.88 -25.64 3.32
C SER A 109 -8.69 -25.37 2.39
N GLY A 110 -7.93 -24.30 2.63
CA GLY A 110 -6.68 -24.01 1.93
C GLY A 110 -6.59 -22.58 1.38
N LEU A 111 -5.73 -22.41 0.38
CA LEU A 111 -5.52 -21.16 -0.35
C LEU A 111 -6.35 -21.21 -1.64
N LEU A 112 -7.36 -20.34 -1.73
CA LEU A 112 -8.41 -20.41 -2.73
C LEU A 112 -8.50 -19.11 -3.53
N ALA A 113 -9.20 -19.18 -4.67
CA ALA A 113 -9.62 -18.01 -5.43
C ALA A 113 -11.11 -17.72 -5.19
N ASN A 114 -11.44 -16.45 -4.95
CA ASN A 114 -12.79 -15.92 -4.81
C ASN A 114 -13.20 -15.19 -6.10
N ASP A 115 -13.31 -15.96 -7.18
CA ASP A 115 -13.60 -15.44 -8.52
C ASP A 115 -15.04 -14.89 -8.65
N ASP A 116 -15.93 -15.32 -7.76
CA ASP A 116 -17.34 -14.92 -7.82
C ASP A 116 -17.60 -13.56 -7.18
N TYR A 117 -16.94 -13.24 -6.07
CA TYR A 117 -17.31 -12.12 -5.19
C TYR A 117 -16.17 -11.16 -4.83
N SER A 118 -14.99 -11.34 -5.41
CA SER A 118 -13.87 -10.40 -5.17
C SER A 118 -14.21 -9.00 -5.68
N PHE A 119 -13.83 -7.99 -4.90
CA PHE A 119 -14.16 -6.60 -5.23
C PHE A 119 -13.37 -6.09 -6.44
N ASN A 120 -12.21 -6.70 -6.74
CA ASN A 120 -11.46 -6.35 -7.93
C ASN A 120 -12.11 -6.84 -9.24
N LYS A 121 -13.31 -7.42 -9.21
CA LYS A 121 -14.12 -7.64 -10.43
C LYS A 121 -14.60 -6.35 -11.08
N VAL A 122 -14.74 -5.27 -10.31
CA VAL A 122 -15.36 -4.01 -10.75
C VAL A 122 -14.58 -2.77 -10.31
N SER A 123 -13.38 -2.96 -9.76
CA SER A 123 -12.59 -1.89 -9.17
C SER A 123 -11.12 -2.27 -9.12
N ASN A 124 -10.25 -1.28 -9.25
CA ASN A 124 -8.85 -1.40 -8.90
C ASN A 124 -8.71 -1.28 -7.38
N MET A 125 -8.37 -2.37 -6.70
CA MET A 125 -8.40 -2.44 -5.24
C MET A 125 -7.03 -2.15 -4.64
N LEU A 126 -6.94 -1.09 -3.84
CA LEU A 126 -5.74 -0.71 -3.09
C LEU A 126 -5.93 -1.03 -1.59
N TYR A 127 -5.22 -2.03 -1.10
CA TYR A 127 -5.20 -2.43 0.31
C TYR A 127 -4.01 -1.76 0.99
N LEU A 128 -4.27 -0.89 1.97
CA LEU A 128 -3.23 -0.11 2.65
C LEU A 128 -3.05 -0.56 4.09
N GLU A 129 -1.83 -0.85 4.49
CA GLU A 129 -1.49 -1.12 5.88
C GLU A 129 -1.14 0.17 6.63
N SER A 130 -2.11 0.82 7.28
CA SER A 130 -1.84 2.00 8.11
C SER A 130 -2.41 1.90 9.53
N PRO A 131 -1.80 2.60 10.50
CA PRO A 131 -0.61 3.45 10.37
C PRO A 131 0.67 2.60 10.18
N ALA A 132 1.82 3.25 9.96
CA ALA A 132 3.08 2.53 9.79
C ALA A 132 3.40 1.70 11.06
N GLY A 133 3.58 0.38 10.96
CA GLY A 133 3.61 -0.50 12.13
C GLY A 133 2.23 -1.05 12.56
N SER A 134 1.26 -1.04 11.63
CA SER A 134 0.05 -1.87 11.70
C SER A 134 0.39 -3.32 12.01
N PHE A 135 -0.57 -4.09 12.51
CA PHE A 135 -0.34 -5.43 13.04
C PHE A 135 -1.29 -6.47 12.49
N LEU A 136 -0.81 -7.71 12.44
CA LEU A 136 -1.63 -8.86 12.09
C LEU A 136 -2.36 -9.39 13.34
N THR A 137 -1.64 -9.80 14.36
CA THR A 137 -2.23 -10.32 15.60
C THR A 137 -1.85 -9.46 16.80
N PRO A 138 -2.81 -9.07 17.65
CA PRO A 138 -2.47 -8.62 19.00
C PRO A 138 -1.98 -9.85 19.79
N THR A 139 -0.70 -9.88 20.20
CA THR A 139 -0.17 -10.95 21.04
C THR A 139 0.10 -10.43 22.45
N ALA A 140 0.27 -11.35 23.41
CA ALA A 140 0.58 -11.00 24.80
C ALA A 140 2.00 -10.43 24.98
N GLU A 141 2.86 -10.55 23.96
CA GLU A 141 4.27 -10.13 23.96
C GLU A 141 4.51 -8.88 23.09
N GLY A 142 3.44 -8.29 22.55
CA GLY A 142 3.48 -7.18 21.62
C GLY A 142 2.52 -7.40 20.45
N MET A 143 2.61 -6.56 19.43
CA MET A 143 1.88 -6.77 18.19
C MET A 143 2.79 -7.51 17.21
N SER A 144 2.32 -8.61 16.59
CA SER A 144 3.04 -9.13 15.43
C SER A 144 2.97 -8.07 14.36
N SER A 145 4.09 -7.40 14.07
CA SER A 145 4.14 -6.35 13.07
C SER A 145 3.61 -6.91 11.75
N GLY A 146 2.72 -6.14 11.13
CA GLY A 146 2.39 -6.28 9.74
C GLY A 146 3.63 -5.99 8.89
N PHE A 147 3.41 -5.70 7.62
CA PHE A 147 4.51 -5.43 6.70
C PHE A 147 5.03 -4.00 6.85
N SER A 148 4.15 -3.04 7.17
CA SER A 148 4.46 -1.64 7.47
C SER A 148 5.46 -1.45 8.61
N TYR A 149 6.29 -0.41 8.53
CA TYR A 149 7.35 -0.14 9.51
C TYR A 149 7.73 1.33 9.63
N CYS A 150 8.43 1.66 10.71
CA CYS A 150 9.01 2.98 10.99
C CYS A 150 10.52 2.87 11.20
N MET A 151 11.20 4.02 11.07
CA MET A 151 12.63 4.15 11.24
C MET A 151 12.96 5.12 12.37
N ILE A 152 13.95 4.78 13.21
CA ILE A 152 14.55 5.67 14.22
C ILE A 152 16.07 5.55 14.12
N ASP A 153 16.75 6.69 14.06
CA ASP A 153 18.17 6.84 13.78
C ASP A 153 18.68 5.95 12.64
N GLY A 154 17.92 5.93 11.55
CA GLY A 154 18.22 5.15 10.35
C GLY A 154 18.03 3.63 10.50
N LYS A 155 17.41 3.15 11.58
CA LYS A 155 17.16 1.72 11.83
C LYS A 155 15.67 1.41 11.82
N ARG A 156 15.30 0.33 11.14
CA ARG A 156 13.93 -0.21 11.17
C ARG A 156 13.59 -0.67 12.58
N GLN A 157 12.41 -0.30 13.04
CA GLN A 157 11.88 -0.72 14.34
C GLN A 157 10.96 -1.93 14.17
N ASP A 158 10.95 -2.80 15.17
CA ASP A 158 10.05 -3.96 15.22
C ASP A 158 8.61 -3.55 15.61
N VAL A 159 8.49 -2.46 16.38
CA VAL A 159 7.22 -1.88 16.83
C VAL A 159 7.26 -0.36 16.65
N CYS A 160 6.21 0.19 16.04
CA CYS A 160 5.97 1.62 16.00
C CYS A 160 4.98 1.97 17.10
N ASN A 161 5.47 2.69 18.11
CA ASN A 161 4.63 3.16 19.21
C ASN A 161 3.78 4.34 18.73
N TRP A 162 2.48 4.13 18.74
CA TRP A 162 1.48 5.13 18.36
C TRP A 162 0.57 5.45 19.54
N ASN A 163 0.39 6.75 19.79
CA ASN A 163 -0.76 7.30 20.50
C ASN A 163 -1.64 8.11 19.52
N ASP A 164 -2.87 8.42 19.93
CA ASP A 164 -3.84 9.13 19.08
C ASP A 164 -3.29 10.44 18.49
N MET A 165 -2.42 11.14 19.23
CA MET A 165 -1.78 12.38 18.77
C MET A 165 -0.72 12.10 17.68
N SER A 166 0.13 11.10 17.89
CA SER A 166 1.18 10.73 16.93
C SER A 166 0.63 10.10 15.64
N GLN A 167 -0.53 9.42 15.69
CA GLN A 167 -1.19 8.92 14.48
C GLN A 167 -1.79 10.05 13.65
N ALA A 168 -2.38 11.07 14.29
CA ALA A 168 -2.97 12.21 13.60
C ALA A 168 -1.93 13.16 12.98
N ALA A 169 -0.70 13.12 13.50
CA ALA A 169 0.46 13.91 13.05
C ALA A 169 1.22 13.27 11.87
N ALA A 170 1.01 11.97 11.62
CA ALA A 170 1.69 11.19 10.60
C ALA A 170 1.16 11.46 9.18
#